data_AF-A0A7V8GNW5-F1
#
_entry.id   AF-A0A7V8GNW5-F1
#
_cell.length_a   1.000
_cell.length_b   1.000
_cell.length_c   1.000
_cell.angle_alpha   90.00
_cell.angle_beta   90.00
_cell.angle_gamma   90.00
#
_symmetry.space_group_name_H-M   'P 1'
#
loop_
_entity.id
_entity.type
_entity.pdbx_description
1 polymer ?
#
loop_
_entity_poly.entity_id
_entity_poly.type
_entity_poly.pdbx_seq_one_letter_code
_entity_poly.pdbx_strand_id
1 'polypeptide(L)'
;MLLEALIGVLITAIMAAGMAHVASRIVSSQHDAGIDALVVGELRNVMQVAGVDLCDDPAPLADKKGLPAQLKGDISLGRQACSAATDEQLEIGGVTFTAKLPPVVELTATKGDTLVLAVSSVVPAAAGGDAP
;
A
#
# COMPACT_ATOMS: atom_id res chain seq x y z
N MET A 1 -15.16 -56.51 -8.31
CA MET A 1 -14.41 -56.08 -7.11
C MET A 1 -13.14 -55.30 -7.48
N LEU A 2 -12.28 -55.78 -8.40
CA LEU A 2 -11.09 -55.03 -8.85
C LEU A 2 -11.40 -53.75 -9.65
N LEU A 3 -12.44 -53.76 -10.49
CA LEU A 3 -12.81 -52.60 -11.32
C LEU A 3 -13.27 -51.40 -10.48
N GLU A 4 -13.97 -51.66 -9.38
CA GLU A 4 -14.53 -50.65 -8.48
C GLU A 4 -13.42 -49.94 -7.69
N ALA A 5 -12.42 -50.70 -7.23
CA ALA A 5 -11.22 -50.15 -6.61
C ALA A 5 -10.41 -49.28 -7.58
N LEU A 6 -10.34 -49.66 -8.86
CA LEU A 6 -9.64 -48.87 -9.88
C LEU A 6 -10.30 -47.52 -10.14
N ILE A 7 -11.64 -47.50 -10.19
CA ILE A 7 -12.44 -46.27 -10.37
C ILE A 7 -12.26 -45.36 -9.14
N GLY A 8 -12.26 -45.92 -7.93
CA GLY A 8 -11.98 -45.16 -6.70
C GLY A 8 -10.63 -44.44 -6.75
N VAL A 9 -9.57 -45.15 -7.12
CA VAL A 9 -8.21 -44.58 -7.24
C VAL A 9 -8.14 -43.50 -8.32
N LEU A 10 -8.78 -43.73 -9.47
CA LEU A 10 -8.83 -42.76 -10.58
C LEU A 10 -9.48 -41.43 -10.14
N ILE A 11 -10.61 -41.49 -9.44
CA ILE A 11 -11.32 -40.30 -8.97
C ILE A 11 -10.48 -39.54 -7.96
N THR A 12 -9.86 -40.24 -7.00
CA THR A 12 -8.95 -39.59 -6.03
C THR A 12 -7.72 -38.96 -6.69
N ALA A 13 -7.17 -39.56 -7.75
CA ALA A 13 -6.04 -39.00 -8.48
C ALA A 13 -6.42 -37.71 -9.22
N ILE A 14 -7.61 -37.67 -9.85
CA ILE A 14 -8.11 -36.46 -10.53
C ILE A 14 -8.39 -35.34 -9.52
N MET A 15 -9.01 -35.67 -8.38
CA MET A 15 -9.25 -34.70 -7.31
C MET A 15 -7.94 -34.17 -6.72
N ALA A 16 -6.94 -35.03 -6.48
CA ALA A 16 -5.62 -34.63 -6.00
C ALA A 16 -4.89 -33.72 -7.00
N ALA A 17 -4.98 -34.00 -8.30
CA ALA A 17 -4.40 -33.16 -9.35
C ALA A 17 -5.10 -31.79 -9.43
N GLY A 18 -6.43 -31.75 -9.29
CA GLY A 18 -7.20 -30.50 -9.23
C GLY A 18 -6.82 -29.64 -8.03
N MET A 19 -6.67 -30.26 -6.85
CA MET A 19 -6.25 -29.57 -5.62
C MET A 19 -4.83 -29.01 -5.72
N ALA A 20 -3.90 -29.68 -6.40
CA ALA A 20 -2.55 -29.17 -6.60
C ALA A 20 -2.53 -27.86 -7.42
N HIS A 21 -3.39 -27.77 -8.45
CA HIS A 21 -3.50 -26.55 -9.25
C HIS A 21 -4.08 -25.38 -8.44
N VAL A 22 -5.13 -25.64 -7.66
CA VAL A 22 -5.78 -24.63 -6.82
C VAL A 22 -4.86 -24.20 -5.68
N ALA A 23 -4.17 -25.13 -5.02
CA ALA A 23 -3.19 -24.82 -3.97
C ALA A 23 -2.04 -23.94 -4.49
N SER A 24 -1.57 -24.18 -5.72
CA SER A 24 -0.55 -23.35 -6.36
C SER A 24 -1.03 -21.91 -6.62
N ARG A 25 -2.30 -21.73 -7.02
CA ARG A 25 -2.89 -20.39 -7.17
C ARG A 25 -3.05 -19.68 -5.82
N ILE A 26 -3.50 -20.41 -4.80
CA ILE A 26 -3.71 -19.86 -3.46
C ILE A 26 -2.38 -19.43 -2.83
N VAL A 27 -1.31 -20.21 -2.97
CA VAL A 27 0.00 -19.84 -2.41
C VAL A 27 0.60 -18.63 -3.11
N SER A 28 0.43 -18.51 -4.43
CA SER A 28 0.84 -17.32 -5.19
C SER A 28 0.07 -16.08 -4.73
N SER A 29 -1.25 -16.20 -4.54
CA SER A 29 -2.08 -15.08 -4.09
C SER A 29 -1.75 -14.64 -2.65
N GLN A 30 -1.43 -15.57 -1.75
CA GLN A 30 -1.00 -15.24 -0.40
C GLN A 30 0.36 -14.55 -0.37
N HIS A 31 1.27 -14.96 -1.24
CA HIS A 31 2.56 -14.31 -1.39
C HIS A 31 2.41 -12.86 -1.86
N ASP A 32 1.58 -12.62 -2.88
CA ASP A 32 1.31 -11.26 -3.38
C ASP A 32 0.61 -10.40 -2.32
N ALA A 33 -0.38 -10.93 -1.60
CA ALA A 33 -1.03 -10.21 -0.50
C ALA A 33 -0.06 -9.87 0.65
N GLY A 34 0.90 -10.76 0.94
CA GLY A 34 1.96 -10.49 1.91
C GLY A 34 2.89 -9.37 1.46
N ILE A 35 3.23 -9.33 0.17
CA ILE A 35 4.03 -8.26 -0.43
C ILE A 35 3.29 -6.92 -0.30
N ASP A 36 2.01 -6.87 -0.65
CA ASP A 36 1.21 -5.65 -0.55
C ASP A 36 1.15 -5.11 0.88
N ALA A 37 0.97 -6.00 1.87
CA ALA A 37 0.97 -5.60 3.28
C ALA A 37 2.30 -5.00 3.73
N LEU A 38 3.43 -5.55 3.27
CA LEU A 38 4.76 -5.00 3.55
C LEU A 38 4.97 -3.64 2.87
N VAL A 39 4.57 -3.51 1.61
CA VAL A 39 4.70 -2.27 0.83
C VAL A 39 3.85 -1.15 1.45
N VAL A 40 2.60 -1.44 1.81
CA VAL A 40 1.72 -0.50 2.52
C VAL A 40 2.29 -0.14 3.88
N GLY A 41 2.81 -1.12 4.62
CA GLY A 41 3.45 -0.89 5.92
C GLY A 41 4.61 0.08 5.82
N GLU A 42 5.47 -0.09 4.81
CA GLU A 42 6.59 0.83 4.58
C GLU A 42 6.12 2.20 4.09
N LEU A 43 5.17 2.28 3.16
CA LEU A 43 4.60 3.57 2.72
C LEU A 43 4.00 4.34 3.88
N ARG A 44 3.28 3.66 4.79
CA ARG A 44 2.75 4.26 6.02
C ARG A 44 3.87 4.69 6.95
N ASN A 45 4.91 3.87 7.13
CA ASN A 45 6.05 4.19 7.97
C ASN A 45 6.80 5.44 7.46
N VAL A 46 7.13 5.50 6.17
CA VAL A 46 7.78 6.67 5.55
C VAL A 46 6.88 7.91 5.66
N MET A 47 5.57 7.76 5.44
CA MET A 47 4.61 8.84 5.62
C MET A 47 4.49 9.32 7.07
N GLN A 48 4.60 8.42 8.06
CA GLN A 48 4.61 8.80 9.48
C GLN A 48 5.90 9.51 9.89
N VAL A 49 7.04 9.13 9.30
CA VAL A 49 8.35 9.68 9.66
C VAL A 49 8.61 11.01 8.96
N ALA A 50 8.32 11.13 7.66
CA ALA A 50 8.65 12.31 6.87
C ALA A 50 7.42 13.17 6.49
N GLY A 51 6.19 12.66 6.62
CA GLY A 51 4.98 13.49 6.53
C GLY A 51 4.87 14.34 5.26
N VAL A 52 4.78 15.66 5.43
CA VAL A 52 4.67 16.63 4.32
C VAL A 52 6.01 16.91 3.65
N ASP A 53 7.14 16.61 4.29
CA ASP A 53 8.47 16.82 3.71
C ASP A 53 8.69 15.91 2.49
N LEU A 54 7.91 14.82 2.36
CA LEU A 54 7.86 14.01 1.13
C LEU A 54 7.48 14.83 -0.11
N CYS A 55 6.76 15.94 0.05
CA CYS A 55 6.37 16.81 -1.04
C CYS A 55 7.55 17.61 -1.62
N ASP A 56 8.50 17.97 -0.76
CA ASP A 56 9.68 18.76 -1.12
C ASP A 56 10.87 17.84 -1.45
N ASP A 57 11.09 16.79 -0.67
CA ASP A 57 12.18 15.84 -0.86
C ASP A 57 11.69 14.36 -0.85
N PRO A 58 11.80 13.64 -1.99
CA PRO A 58 11.39 12.24 -2.06
C PRO A 58 12.50 11.25 -1.64
N ALA A 59 13.66 11.70 -1.15
CA ALA A 59 14.76 10.79 -0.78
C ALA A 59 14.38 9.73 0.27
N PRO A 60 13.50 10.01 1.26
CA PRO A 60 13.03 8.99 2.21
C PRO A 60 12.35 7.79 1.55
N LEU A 61 11.75 7.93 0.36
CA LEU A 61 11.16 6.80 -0.37
C LEU A 61 12.20 5.92 -1.06
N ALA A 62 13.37 6.48 -1.39
CA ALA A 62 14.44 5.76 -2.10
C ALA A 62 15.14 4.73 -1.21
N ASP A 63 15.15 4.96 0.10
CA ASP A 63 15.85 4.15 1.09
C ASP A 63 15.24 2.74 1.27
N LYS A 64 13.93 2.58 1.01
CA LYS A 64 13.17 1.31 1.05
C LYS A 64 13.59 0.41 2.24
N LYS A 65 13.82 0.99 3.42
CA LYS A 65 14.52 0.31 4.53
C LYS A 65 13.70 -0.84 5.10
N GLY A 66 12.37 -0.71 5.12
CA GLY A 66 11.43 -1.73 5.58
C GLY A 66 11.12 -2.85 4.58
N LEU A 67 11.53 -2.72 3.31
CA LEU A 67 11.35 -3.80 2.33
C LEU A 67 12.47 -4.85 2.43
N PRO A 68 12.16 -6.16 2.32
CA PRO A 68 13.16 -7.20 2.21
C PRO A 68 13.95 -7.05 0.90
N ALA A 69 15.21 -7.51 0.90
CA ALA A 69 16.13 -7.33 -0.22
C ALA A 69 15.59 -7.85 -1.57
N GLN A 70 14.76 -8.91 -1.55
CA GLN A 70 14.13 -9.47 -2.75
C GLN A 70 13.13 -8.51 -3.41
N LEU A 71 12.49 -7.61 -2.65
CA LEU A 71 11.52 -6.66 -3.16
C LEU A 71 12.15 -5.31 -3.56
N LYS A 72 13.32 -4.96 -3.01
CA LYS A 72 13.95 -3.64 -3.26
C LYS A 72 14.29 -3.39 -4.73
N GLY A 73 14.65 -4.45 -5.46
CA GLY A 73 14.96 -4.39 -6.89
C GLY A 73 13.73 -4.45 -7.80
N ASP A 74 12.64 -5.07 -7.34
CA ASP A 74 11.42 -5.26 -8.11
C ASP A 74 10.41 -4.12 -7.93
N ILE A 75 10.34 -3.53 -6.73
CA ILE A 75 9.33 -2.54 -6.35
C ILE A 75 9.97 -1.17 -6.17
N SER A 76 9.43 -0.17 -6.87
CA SER A 76 9.76 1.24 -6.74
C SER A 76 8.67 1.96 -5.96
N LEU A 77 9.06 2.78 -5.00
CA LEU A 77 8.16 3.65 -4.24
C LEU A 77 8.30 5.06 -4.80
N GLY A 78 7.19 5.74 -5.02
CA GLY A 78 7.16 7.06 -5.61
C GLY A 78 6.10 7.94 -4.97
N ARG A 79 6.26 9.24 -5.15
CA ARG A 79 5.23 10.24 -4.87
C ARG A 79 4.50 10.55 -6.17
N GLN A 80 3.17 10.49 -6.15
CA GLN A 80 2.35 10.77 -7.32
C GLN A 80 1.83 12.21 -7.31
N ALA A 81 1.38 12.70 -6.15
CA ALA A 81 0.87 14.06 -6.02
C ALA A 81 1.04 14.60 -4.59
N CYS A 82 1.15 15.93 -4.50
CA CYS A 82 0.94 16.67 -3.26
C CYS A 82 -0.04 17.79 -3.53
N SER A 83 -1.04 17.93 -2.68
CA SER A 83 -1.93 19.09 -2.68
C SER A 83 -1.39 20.17 -1.75
N ALA A 84 -1.63 21.44 -2.09
CA ALA A 84 -1.28 22.56 -1.23
C ALA A 84 -2.27 22.69 -0.07
N ALA A 85 -1.80 23.19 1.07
CA ALA A 85 -2.68 23.53 2.18
C ALA A 85 -3.61 24.70 1.78
N THR A 86 -4.92 24.48 1.82
CA THR A 86 -5.94 25.47 1.43
C THR A 86 -6.61 26.10 2.64
N ASP A 87 -6.80 27.43 2.62
CA ASP A 87 -7.58 28.12 3.63
C ASP A 87 -9.07 27.97 3.31
N GLU A 88 -9.83 27.34 4.22
CA GLU A 88 -11.26 27.08 4.04
C GLU A 88 -12.06 27.69 5.19
N GLN A 89 -13.24 28.22 4.87
CA GLN A 89 -14.13 28.83 5.85
C GLN A 89 -15.20 27.82 6.28
N LEU A 90 -15.15 27.42 7.55
CA LEU A 90 -16.14 26.56 8.17
C LEU A 90 -17.14 27.41 8.95
N GLU A 91 -18.42 27.37 8.57
CA GLU A 91 -19.47 28.04 9.35
C GLU A 91 -20.13 27.04 10.31
N ILE A 92 -20.03 27.29 11.62
CA ILE A 92 -20.72 26.50 12.64
C ILE A 92 -21.65 27.44 13.40
N GLY A 93 -22.96 27.27 13.21
CA GLY A 93 -23.97 28.05 13.93
C GLY A 93 -23.93 29.56 13.64
N GLY A 94 -23.62 29.96 12.40
CA GLY A 94 -23.55 31.37 11.99
C GLY A 94 -22.24 32.09 12.35
N VAL A 95 -21.26 31.38 12.90
CA VAL A 95 -19.90 31.89 13.13
C VAL A 95 -18.97 31.25 12.12
N THR A 96 -18.27 32.09 11.35
CA THR A 96 -17.30 31.66 10.34
C THR A 96 -15.92 31.49 10.95
N PHE A 97 -15.33 30.32 10.78
CA PHE A 97 -13.96 29.99 11.18
C PHE A 97 -13.13 29.79 9.93
N THR A 98 -12.07 30.56 9.76
CA THR A 98 -11.08 30.25 8.72
C THR A 98 -10.09 29.23 9.28
N ALA A 99 -10.07 28.03 8.69
CA ALA A 99 -9.16 26.96 9.07
C ALA A 99 -8.29 26.56 7.87
N LYS A 100 -7.01 26.31 8.13
CA LYS A 100 -6.09 25.82 7.10
C LYS A 100 -6.18 24.30 7.01
N LEU A 101 -6.66 23.79 5.88
CA LEU A 101 -6.73 22.35 5.66
C LEU A 101 -5.33 21.78 5.42
N PRO A 102 -5.04 20.60 5.98
CA PRO A 102 -3.75 19.95 5.77
C PRO A 102 -3.56 19.50 4.31
N PRO A 103 -2.32 19.50 3.81
CA PRO A 103 -2.02 18.94 2.51
C PRO A 103 -2.23 17.42 2.47
N VAL A 104 -2.72 16.93 1.34
CA VAL A 104 -2.85 15.51 1.03
C VAL A 104 -1.64 15.06 0.22
N VAL A 105 -0.99 13.98 0.68
CA VAL A 105 0.15 13.36 0.01
C VAL A 105 -0.30 12.02 -0.57
N GLU A 106 -0.10 11.86 -1.89
CA GLU A 106 -0.37 10.60 -2.59
C GLU A 106 0.93 9.89 -2.91
N LEU A 107 1.06 8.67 -2.37
CA LEU A 107 2.19 7.79 -2.59
C LEU A 107 1.77 6.60 -3.44
N THR A 108 2.69 6.11 -4.25
CA THR A 108 2.48 4.96 -5.12
C THR A 108 3.62 3.97 -5.00
N ALA A 109 3.30 2.70 -5.21
CA ALA A 109 4.26 1.63 -5.40
C ALA A 109 4.07 1.04 -6.79
N THR A 110 5.14 0.94 -7.56
CA THR A 110 5.15 0.35 -8.90
C THR A 110 6.11 -0.83 -8.95
N LYS A 111 5.75 -1.86 -9.71
CA LYS A 111 6.62 -2.98 -10.06
C LYS A 111 6.82 -2.92 -11.57
N GLY A 112 7.99 -2.46 -12.00
CA GLY A 112 8.17 -1.99 -13.38
C GLY A 112 7.21 -0.84 -13.71
N ASP A 113 6.46 -0.95 -14.81
CA ASP A 113 5.44 0.03 -15.23
C ASP A 113 4.05 -0.20 -14.62
N THR A 114 3.87 -1.27 -13.83
CA THR A 114 2.55 -1.60 -13.26
C THR A 114 2.39 -0.95 -11.90
N LEU A 115 1.32 -0.16 -11.73
CA LEU A 115 0.90 0.34 -10.42
C LEU A 115 0.44 -0.85 -9.57
N VAL A 116 1.14 -1.08 -8.46
CA VAL A 116 0.82 -2.15 -7.51
C VAL A 116 -0.11 -1.61 -6.44
N LEU A 117 0.15 -0.41 -5.93
CA LEU A 117 -0.70 0.23 -4.93
C LEU A 117 -0.57 1.76 -4.93
N ALA A 118 -1.68 2.43 -4.58
CA ALA A 118 -1.73 3.86 -4.31
C ALA A 118 -2.28 4.08 -2.89
N VAL A 119 -1.57 4.87 -2.08
CA VAL A 119 -1.98 5.26 -0.73
C VAL A 119 -2.04 6.77 -0.67
N SER A 120 -3.24 7.30 -0.38
CA SER A 120 -3.48 8.72 -0.18
C SER A 120 -3.73 8.98 1.30
N SER A 121 -3.08 9.99 1.88
CA SER A 121 -3.38 10.41 3.25
C SER A 121 -3.33 11.91 3.43
N VAL A 122 -4.22 12.38 4.31
CA VAL A 122 -4.26 13.76 4.81
C VAL A 122 -3.22 13.86 5.92
N VAL A 123 -2.11 14.58 5.66
CA VAL A 123 -1.05 14.74 6.66
C VAL A 123 -1.28 16.05 7.39
N PRO A 124 -1.53 16.05 8.73
CA PRO A 124 -1.66 17.29 9.48
C PRO A 124 -0.38 18.10 9.31
N ALA A 125 -0.50 19.35 8.86
CA ALA A 125 0.63 20.27 8.86
C ALA A 125 1.20 20.32 10.28
N ALA A 126 2.51 20.06 10.43
CA ALA A 126 3.17 20.17 11.72
C ALA A 126 2.84 21.55 12.31
N ALA A 127 2.33 21.57 13.54
CA ALA A 127 2.00 22.80 14.25
C ALA A 127 3.30 23.60 14.45
N GLY A 128 3.61 24.48 13.49
CA GLY A 128 4.58 25.54 13.66
C GLY A 128 4.08 26.43 14.78
N GLY A 129 4.78 26.40 15.90
CA GLY A 129 4.47 27.25 17.05
C GLY A 129 4.68 28.72 16.68
N ASP A 130 3.60 29.40 16.38
CA ASP A 130 3.48 30.85 16.58
C ASP A 130 2.76 31.03 17.91
N ALA A 131 3.53 31.18 18.98
CA ALA A 131 3.05 31.70 20.24
C ALA A 131 3.39 33.21 20.28
N PRO A 132 2.42 34.10 20.62
CA PRO A 132 2.69 35.50 20.85
C PRO A 132 3.56 35.75 22.09
#